data_AF-A0A523AZ37-F1
#
_entry.id   AF-A0A523AZ37-F1
#
_cell.length_a   1.000
_cell.length_b   1.000
_cell.length_c   1.000
_cell.angle_alpha   90.00
_cell.angle_beta   90.00
_cell.angle_gamma   90.00
#
_symmetry.space_group_name_H-M   'P 1'
#
loop_
_entity.id
_entity.type
_entity.pdbx_description
1 polymer ?
#
loop_
_entity_poly.entity_id
_entity_poly.type
_entity_poly.pdbx_seq_one_letter_code
_entity_poly.pdbx_strand_id
1 'polypeptide(L)'
;MNPIISKALSEGRTILLEPEAKELCSQYGIPVPSSKVVKNVSEAVQAAMEIGFPVVVKIVSEDIIHKTDVGCVVTGVNNVEDLKKAYEKVVENALKHNPRATIRGVLIEEMVPKGVEVAVGGLRDPEFGPAVMFGLGGVFIEVMRDVSFRVAPVSEEDAEEMIREIKGFKLLQGYRGMEPVDLKALINIVVNASRLLIENEEIHQLDLNPIIASRSGAKAVDARVILTSIRR
;
A
#
# COMPACT_ATOMS: atom_id res chain seq x y z
N MET A 1 15.58 3.30 -15.35
CA MET A 1 15.43 3.25 -13.89
C MET A 1 14.61 4.45 -13.42
N ASN A 2 13.51 4.20 -12.70
CA ASN A 2 12.67 5.26 -12.13
C ASN A 2 13.45 6.12 -11.11
N PRO A 3 13.26 7.45 -11.05
CA PRO A 3 13.99 8.34 -10.13
C PRO A 3 13.86 7.97 -8.64
N ILE A 4 12.71 7.45 -8.21
CA ILE A 4 12.45 7.03 -6.82
C ILE A 4 13.32 5.82 -6.47
N ILE A 5 13.36 4.84 -7.38
CA ILE A 5 14.18 3.62 -7.25
C ILE A 5 15.67 3.99 -7.22
N SER A 6 16.11 4.83 -8.17
CA SER A 6 17.49 5.30 -8.25
C SER A 6 17.95 6.00 -6.97
N LYS A 7 17.11 6.89 -6.43
CA LYS A 7 17.38 7.57 -5.15
C LYS A 7 17.55 6.56 -4.01
N ALA A 8 16.61 5.65 -3.83
CA ALA A 8 16.68 4.65 -2.75
C ALA A 8 17.95 3.79 -2.83
N LEU A 9 18.30 3.31 -4.03
CA LEU A 9 19.51 2.51 -4.24
C LEU A 9 20.79 3.31 -3.97
N SER A 10 20.84 4.59 -4.37
CA SER A 10 21.99 5.47 -4.09
C SER A 10 22.18 5.77 -2.61
N GLU A 11 21.10 5.74 -1.83
CA GLU A 11 21.12 5.84 -0.36
C GLU A 11 21.46 4.49 0.31
N GLY A 12 21.70 3.44 -0.47
CA GLY A 12 22.00 2.09 0.02
C GLY A 12 20.78 1.32 0.52
N ARG A 13 19.57 1.78 0.20
CA ARG A 13 18.31 1.15 0.62
C ARG A 13 17.82 0.15 -0.43
N THR A 14 17.35 -0.99 0.04
CA THR A 14 16.66 -2.00 -0.79
C THR A 14 15.16 -2.04 -0.55
N ILE A 15 14.62 -1.12 0.26
CA ILE A 15 13.20 -1.00 0.55
C ILE A 15 12.82 0.48 0.37
N LEU A 16 11.75 0.72 -0.41
CA LEU A 16 11.17 2.06 -0.52
C LEU A 16 10.40 2.40 0.75
N LEU A 17 10.43 3.66 1.15
CA LEU A 17 9.51 4.17 2.17
C LEU A 17 8.07 4.08 1.65
N GLU A 18 7.08 3.88 2.52
CA GLU A 18 5.66 3.85 2.12
C GLU A 18 5.25 5.02 1.21
N PRO A 19 5.56 6.31 1.50
CA PRO A 19 5.25 7.41 0.58
C PRO A 19 5.95 7.30 -0.79
N GLU A 20 7.17 6.75 -0.83
CA GLU A 20 7.91 6.53 -2.09
C GLU A 20 7.26 5.40 -2.91
N ALA A 21 6.86 4.31 -2.25
CA ALA A 21 6.15 3.20 -2.87
C ALA A 21 4.78 3.65 -3.41
N LYS A 22 4.04 4.46 -2.66
CA LYS A 22 2.74 5.02 -3.09
C LYS A 22 2.87 5.99 -4.25
N GLU A 23 3.87 6.86 -4.22
CA GLU A 23 4.17 7.76 -5.35
C GLU A 23 4.52 6.96 -6.61
N LEU A 24 5.35 5.91 -6.48
CA LEU A 24 5.65 5.01 -7.59
C LEU A 24 4.37 4.34 -8.12
N CYS A 25 3.50 3.83 -7.25
CA CYS A 25 2.22 3.23 -7.64
C CYS A 25 1.33 4.25 -8.40
N SER A 26 1.25 5.49 -7.92
CA SER A 26 0.49 6.57 -8.53
C SER A 26 0.98 6.89 -9.95
N GLN A 27 2.29 6.92 -10.18
CA GLN A 27 2.89 7.11 -11.52
C GLN A 27 2.46 6.02 -12.52
N TYR A 28 2.10 4.84 -12.02
CA TYR A 28 1.60 3.72 -12.81
C TYR A 28 0.07 3.67 -12.89
N GLY A 29 -0.66 4.64 -12.33
CA GLY A 29 -2.12 4.69 -12.35
C GLY A 29 -2.78 3.76 -11.34
N ILE A 30 -2.04 3.30 -10.33
CA ILE A 30 -2.61 2.56 -9.19
C ILE A 30 -3.09 3.60 -8.16
N PRO A 31 -4.40 3.67 -7.87
CA PRO A 31 -4.92 4.69 -6.97
C PRO A 31 -4.41 4.48 -5.54
N VAL A 32 -3.90 5.55 -4.94
CA VAL A 32 -3.48 5.61 -3.53
C VAL A 32 -4.21 6.77 -2.84
N PRO A 33 -4.37 6.76 -1.51
CA PRO A 33 -4.99 7.87 -0.80
C PRO A 33 -4.12 9.13 -0.87
N SER A 34 -4.76 10.30 -0.88
CA SER A 34 -4.04 11.57 -0.79
C SER A 34 -3.26 11.63 0.52
N SER A 35 -1.97 11.96 0.46
CA SER A 35 -1.13 11.98 1.65
C SER A 35 -0.01 13.01 1.59
N LYS A 36 0.54 13.36 2.75
CA LYS A 36 1.65 14.30 2.90
C LYS A 36 2.56 13.86 4.04
N VAL A 37 3.86 13.84 3.78
CA VAL A 37 4.87 13.61 4.83
C VAL A 37 5.19 14.93 5.52
N VAL A 38 5.14 14.92 6.85
CA VAL A 38 5.33 16.09 7.69
C VAL A 38 6.39 15.82 8.76
N LYS A 39 7.09 16.88 9.19
CA LYS A 39 8.21 16.80 10.16
C LYS A 39 7.87 17.32 11.54
N ASN A 40 6.71 17.95 11.71
CA ASN A 40 6.25 18.46 12.99
C ASN A 40 4.72 18.54 13.03
N VAL A 41 4.18 18.76 14.23
CA VAL A 41 2.74 18.85 14.49
C VAL A 41 2.08 20.00 13.71
N SER A 42 2.75 21.14 13.52
CA SER A 42 2.18 22.28 12.79
C SER A 42 1.93 21.93 11.32
N GLU A 43 2.92 21.30 10.68
CA GLU A 43 2.78 20.77 9.32
C GLU A 43 1.71 19.68 9.24
N ALA A 44 1.60 18.83 10.27
CA ALA A 44 0.56 17.80 10.34
C ALA A 44 -0.85 18.40 10.31
N VAL A 45 -1.09 19.46 11.09
CA VAL A 45 -2.36 20.18 11.12
C VAL A 45 -2.66 20.79 9.76
N GLN A 46 -1.69 21.44 9.12
CA GLN A 46 -1.88 22.01 7.79
C GLN A 46 -2.22 20.91 6.76
N ALA A 47 -1.48 19.80 6.76
CA ALA A 47 -1.73 18.67 5.87
C ALA A 47 -3.14 18.09 6.05
N ALA A 48 -3.58 17.90 7.30
CA ALA A 48 -4.91 17.36 7.58
C ALA A 48 -6.04 18.31 7.16
N MET A 49 -5.84 19.63 7.25
CA MET A 49 -6.79 20.63 6.77
C MET A 49 -6.86 20.67 5.23
N GLU A 50 -5.73 20.46 4.54
CA GLU A 50 -5.68 20.36 3.08
C GLU A 50 -6.34 19.06 2.56
N ILE A 51 -6.11 17.93 3.25
CA ILE A 51 -6.65 16.62 2.87
C ILE A 51 -8.14 16.48 3.24
N GLY A 52 -8.53 17.01 4.40
CA GLY A 52 -9.84 16.83 5.00
C GLY A 52 -9.90 15.65 5.97
N PHE A 53 -10.61 15.83 7.08
CA PHE A 53 -10.86 14.79 8.08
C PHE A 53 -11.99 13.84 7.65
N PRO A 54 -11.99 12.56 8.09
CA PRO A 54 -10.97 11.94 8.95
C PRO A 54 -9.68 11.58 8.22
N VAL A 55 -8.57 11.58 8.96
CA VAL A 55 -7.23 11.21 8.46
C VAL A 55 -6.65 10.01 9.20
N VAL A 56 -5.60 9.44 8.61
CA VAL A 56 -4.73 8.41 9.17
C VAL A 56 -3.35 9.02 9.42
N VAL A 57 -2.73 8.64 10.53
CA VAL A 57 -1.40 9.11 10.94
C VAL A 57 -0.47 7.90 11.03
N LYS A 58 0.62 7.88 10.26
CA LYS A 58 1.57 6.75 10.20
C LYS A 58 3.01 7.22 10.37
N ILE A 59 3.84 6.47 11.08
CA ILE A 59 5.29 6.75 11.10
C ILE A 59 5.90 6.45 9.73
N VAL A 60 6.86 7.27 9.30
CA VAL A 60 7.71 6.98 8.13
C VAL A 60 9.11 6.69 8.63
N SER A 61 9.49 5.41 8.63
CA SER A 61 10.81 4.94 9.06
C SER A 61 11.16 3.63 8.38
N GLU A 62 12.43 3.48 7.99
CA GLU A 62 12.99 2.24 7.43
C GLU A 62 13.12 1.15 8.50
N ASP A 63 13.24 1.56 9.76
CA ASP A 63 13.46 0.70 10.91
C ASP A 63 12.16 0.15 11.51
N ILE A 64 11.00 0.64 11.04
CA ILE A 64 9.67 0.30 11.56
C ILE A 64 8.83 -0.27 10.42
N ILE A 65 9.06 -1.55 10.08
CA ILE A 65 8.39 -2.22 8.96
C ILE A 65 6.92 -2.54 9.31
N HIS A 66 6.68 -3.19 10.45
CA HIS A 66 5.34 -3.59 10.90
C HIS A 66 4.70 -2.50 11.77
N LYS A 67 4.37 -1.36 11.15
CA LYS A 67 3.91 -0.13 11.83
C LYS A 67 2.70 -0.36 12.74
N THR A 68 1.73 -1.16 12.30
CA THR A 68 0.49 -1.43 13.05
C THR A 68 0.77 -2.15 14.36
N ASP A 69 1.64 -3.17 14.35
CA ASP A 69 1.94 -4.03 15.51
C ASP A 69 2.56 -3.27 16.68
N VAL A 70 3.28 -2.20 16.36
CA VAL A 70 3.96 -1.34 17.34
C VAL A 70 3.17 -0.06 17.65
N GLY A 71 1.95 0.09 17.13
CA GLY A 71 1.11 1.26 17.38
C GLY A 71 1.57 2.53 16.67
N CYS A 72 2.33 2.38 15.58
CA CYS A 72 2.81 3.47 14.73
C CYS A 72 1.84 3.83 13.58
N VAL A 73 0.60 3.35 13.67
CA VAL A 73 -0.53 3.72 12.81
C VAL A 73 -1.71 4.09 13.71
N VAL A 74 -2.30 5.27 13.47
CA VAL A 74 -3.53 5.71 14.12
C VAL A 74 -4.53 6.09 13.03
N THR A 75 -5.67 5.38 12.99
CA THR A 75 -6.77 5.63 12.05
C THR A 75 -7.92 6.36 12.74
N GLY A 76 -8.85 6.92 11.97
CA GLY A 76 -10.06 7.54 12.54
C GLY A 76 -9.77 8.84 13.31
N VAL A 77 -8.75 9.58 12.91
CA VAL A 77 -8.45 10.90 13.49
C VAL A 77 -9.43 11.90 12.89
N ASN A 78 -10.34 12.45 13.69
CA ASN A 78 -11.49 13.21 13.20
C ASN A 78 -11.33 14.73 13.31
N ASN A 79 -10.35 15.21 14.08
CA ASN A 79 -10.16 16.63 14.35
C ASN A 79 -8.70 16.94 14.73
N VAL A 80 -8.40 18.22 14.85
CA VAL A 80 -7.05 18.74 15.16
C VAL A 80 -6.54 18.29 16.53
N GLU A 81 -7.40 18.17 17.54
CA GLU A 81 -6.97 17.76 18.89
C GLU A 81 -6.52 16.29 18.88
N ASP A 82 -7.33 15.41 18.27
CA ASP A 82 -7.00 14.00 18.11
C ASP A 82 -5.75 13.81 17.23
N LEU A 83 -5.55 14.67 16.23
CA LEU A 83 -4.38 14.65 15.36
C LEU A 83 -3.08 14.90 16.13
N LYS A 84 -3.07 15.88 17.03
CA LYS A 84 -1.89 16.17 17.87
C LYS A 84 -1.53 14.98 18.74
N LYS A 85 -2.53 14.39 19.41
CA LYS A 85 -2.37 13.18 20.24
C LYS A 85 -1.88 11.99 19.41
N ALA A 86 -2.44 11.79 18.21
CA ALA A 86 -2.05 10.73 17.30
C ALA A 86 -0.60 10.89 16.82
N TYR A 87 -0.19 12.12 16.47
CA TYR A 87 1.18 12.43 16.06
C TYR A 87 2.19 12.10 17.16
N GLU A 88 1.96 12.58 18.39
CA GLU A 88 2.83 12.30 19.53
C GLU A 88 2.90 10.79 19.80
N LYS A 89 1.75 10.12 19.83
CA LYS A 89 1.66 8.68 20.07
C LYS A 89 2.47 7.85 19.08
N VAL A 90 2.40 8.12 17.76
CA VAL A 90 3.15 7.32 16.78
C VAL A 90 4.65 7.54 16.88
N VAL A 91 5.10 8.76 17.21
CA VAL A 91 6.52 9.08 17.40
C VAL A 91 7.05 8.41 18.68
N GLU A 92 6.32 8.52 19.79
CA GLU A 92 6.66 7.86 21.04
C GLU A 92 6.74 6.34 20.89
N ASN A 93 5.75 5.73 20.23
CA ASN A 93 5.72 4.29 19.99
C ASN A 93 6.90 3.83 19.13
N ALA A 94 7.27 4.60 18.09
CA ALA A 94 8.41 4.29 17.24
C ALA A 94 9.72 4.27 18.04
N LEU A 95 9.96 5.31 18.86
CA LEU A 95 11.16 5.42 19.68
C LEU A 95 11.18 4.41 20.84
N LYS A 96 10.01 4.04 21.38
CA LYS A 96 9.89 2.99 22.39
C LYS A 96 10.22 1.61 21.80
N HIS A 97 9.76 1.34 20.58
CA HIS A 97 10.04 0.08 19.90
C HIS A 97 11.50 -0.03 19.49
N ASN A 98 12.06 1.03 18.89
CA ASN A 98 13.46 1.10 18.51
C ASN A 98 14.01 2.51 18.80
N PRO A 99 14.75 2.70 19.91
CA PRO A 99 15.33 3.99 20.28
C PRO A 99 16.36 4.55 19.28
N ARG A 100 16.85 3.72 18.36
CA ARG A 100 17.79 4.10 17.29
C ARG A 100 17.12 4.24 15.93
N ALA A 101 15.78 4.16 15.86
CA ALA A 101 15.05 4.29 14.61
C ALA A 101 15.27 5.66 13.98
N THR A 102 15.57 5.66 12.68
CA THR A 102 15.61 6.86 11.86
C THR A 102 14.18 7.20 11.44
N ILE A 103 13.60 8.20 12.10
CA ILE A 103 12.28 8.73 11.74
C ILE A 103 12.46 9.76 10.62
N ARG A 104 11.96 9.44 9.43
CA ARG A 104 11.98 10.33 8.25
C ARG A 104 10.87 11.38 8.31
N GLY A 105 9.80 11.09 9.05
CA GLY A 105 8.66 11.96 9.28
C GLY A 105 7.43 11.17 9.70
N VAL A 106 6.27 11.83 9.62
CA VAL A 106 4.95 11.23 9.83
C VAL A 106 4.13 11.44 8.56
N LEU A 107 3.44 10.41 8.09
CA LEU A 107 2.53 10.46 6.96
C LEU A 107 1.13 10.83 7.49
N ILE A 108 0.58 11.94 7.00
CA ILE A 108 -0.83 12.30 7.16
C ILE A 108 -1.56 11.91 5.89
N GLU A 109 -2.59 11.09 6.00
CA GLU A 109 -3.21 10.44 4.86
C GLU A 109 -4.74 10.46 4.94
N GLU A 110 -5.42 10.61 3.81
CA GLU A 110 -6.87 10.46 3.66
C GLU A 110 -7.32 9.11 4.24
N MET A 111 -8.34 9.12 5.12
CA MET A 111 -8.94 7.88 5.56
C MET A 111 -9.91 7.34 4.52
N VAL A 112 -9.48 6.31 3.79
CA VAL A 112 -10.35 5.59 2.85
C VAL A 112 -11.52 4.95 3.59
N PRO A 113 -12.78 5.16 3.15
CA PRO A 113 -13.95 4.52 3.75
C PRO A 113 -13.85 3.00 3.76
N LYS A 114 -14.58 2.35 4.67
CA LYS A 114 -14.62 0.88 4.74
C LYS A 114 -15.08 0.28 3.41
N GLY A 115 -14.46 -0.84 3.05
CA GLY A 115 -14.77 -1.62 1.86
C GLY A 115 -14.28 -3.06 2.03
N VAL A 116 -14.29 -3.82 0.94
CA VAL A 116 -13.70 -5.15 0.91
C VAL A 116 -12.19 -4.99 0.79
N GLU A 117 -11.45 -5.57 1.74
CA GLU A 117 -9.98 -5.61 1.65
C GLU A 117 -9.54 -6.70 0.68
N VAL A 118 -8.68 -6.32 -0.26
CA VAL A 118 -8.01 -7.22 -1.22
C VAL A 118 -6.52 -6.92 -1.20
N ALA A 119 -5.71 -7.78 -1.80
CA ALA A 119 -4.30 -7.51 -2.02
C ALA A 119 -3.90 -7.79 -3.47
N VAL A 120 -2.91 -7.03 -3.93
CA VAL A 120 -2.20 -7.29 -5.17
C VAL A 120 -0.71 -7.39 -4.86
N GLY A 121 -0.14 -8.55 -5.12
CA GLY A 121 1.27 -8.82 -4.92
C GLY A 121 2.00 -8.92 -6.26
N GLY A 122 3.30 -8.71 -6.21
CA GLY A 122 4.22 -8.91 -7.32
C GLY A 122 5.50 -9.54 -6.82
N LEU A 123 6.01 -10.54 -7.53
CA LEU A 123 7.31 -11.14 -7.23
C LEU A 123 8.05 -11.46 -8.52
N ARG A 124 9.37 -11.30 -8.53
CA ARG A 124 10.20 -11.74 -9.64
C ARG A 124 10.72 -13.14 -9.36
N ASP A 125 10.14 -14.11 -10.06
CA ASP A 125 10.55 -15.50 -10.03
C ASP A 125 11.83 -15.71 -10.86
N PRO A 126 12.79 -16.55 -10.41
CA PRO A 126 14.03 -16.80 -11.15
C PRO A 126 13.85 -17.49 -12.50
N GLU A 127 12.80 -18.29 -12.67
CA GLU A 127 12.52 -19.07 -13.88
C GLU A 127 11.52 -18.36 -14.79
N PHE A 128 10.45 -17.82 -14.20
CA PHE A 128 9.32 -17.24 -14.95
C PHE A 128 9.37 -15.71 -15.09
N GLY A 129 10.26 -15.04 -14.36
CA GLY A 129 10.30 -13.57 -14.33
C GLY A 129 9.18 -12.98 -13.46
N PRO A 130 8.69 -11.76 -13.74
CA PRO A 130 7.69 -11.10 -12.90
C PRO A 130 6.36 -11.85 -12.93
N ALA A 131 5.80 -12.13 -11.76
CA ALA A 131 4.48 -12.71 -11.57
C ALA A 131 3.63 -11.81 -10.66
N VAL A 132 2.34 -11.72 -10.95
CA VAL A 132 1.34 -10.95 -10.21
C VAL A 132 0.43 -11.89 -9.45
N MET A 133 0.07 -11.51 -8.23
CA MET A 133 -0.84 -12.22 -7.36
C MET A 133 -2.05 -11.32 -7.05
N PHE A 134 -3.25 -11.89 -7.01
CA PHE A 134 -4.46 -11.25 -6.50
C PHE A 134 -5.11 -12.13 -5.45
N GLY A 135 -5.68 -11.52 -4.41
CA GLY A 135 -6.43 -12.26 -3.37
C GLY A 135 -7.22 -11.36 -2.43
N LEU A 136 -8.02 -11.96 -1.56
CA LEU A 136 -8.72 -11.23 -0.50
C LEU A 136 -7.79 -10.90 0.67
N GLY A 137 -7.84 -9.67 1.15
CA GLY A 137 -7.03 -9.16 2.25
C GLY A 137 -7.32 -9.81 3.61
N GLY A 138 -6.47 -9.50 4.60
CA GLY A 138 -6.58 -9.99 5.97
C GLY A 138 -6.39 -11.51 6.09
N VAL A 139 -7.19 -12.15 6.96
CA VAL A 139 -7.09 -13.58 7.29
C VAL A 139 -7.19 -14.50 6.06
N PHE A 140 -7.82 -14.03 4.98
CA PHE A 140 -8.03 -14.84 3.77
C PHE A 140 -6.73 -15.09 2.97
N ILE A 141 -5.77 -14.17 2.99
CA ILE A 141 -4.42 -14.41 2.44
C ILE A 141 -3.56 -15.21 3.41
N GLU A 142 -3.56 -14.87 4.70
CA GLU A 142 -2.63 -15.45 5.68
C GLU A 142 -2.95 -16.92 6.02
N VAL A 143 -4.24 -17.26 6.11
CA VAL A 143 -4.70 -18.58 6.57
C VAL A 143 -5.32 -19.41 5.44
N MET A 144 -6.14 -18.80 4.58
CA MET A 144 -6.91 -19.53 3.57
C MET A 144 -6.19 -19.69 2.23
N ARG A 145 -5.10 -18.93 2.00
CA ARG A 145 -4.32 -18.90 0.74
C ARG A 145 -5.23 -18.77 -0.48
N ASP A 146 -6.27 -17.94 -0.37
CA ASP A 146 -7.24 -17.72 -1.45
C ASP A 146 -6.72 -16.67 -2.43
N VAL A 147 -5.81 -17.11 -3.28
CA VAL A 147 -5.05 -16.26 -4.20
C VAL A 147 -4.98 -16.88 -5.60
N SER A 148 -4.86 -16.02 -6.60
CA SER A 148 -4.60 -16.33 -8.00
C SER A 148 -3.27 -15.75 -8.45
N PHE A 149 -2.64 -16.38 -9.44
CA PHE A 149 -1.36 -15.94 -9.99
C PHE A 149 -1.38 -15.92 -11.52
N ARG A 150 -0.68 -14.95 -12.10
CA ARG A 150 -0.34 -14.92 -13.53
C ARG A 150 1.09 -14.42 -13.70
N VAL A 151 1.80 -14.95 -14.69
CA VAL A 151 3.09 -14.39 -15.13
C VAL A 151 2.79 -13.12 -15.91
N ALA A 152 3.56 -12.06 -15.67
CA ALA A 152 3.42 -10.80 -16.37
C ALA A 152 4.02 -10.90 -17.79
N PRO A 153 3.46 -10.20 -18.80
CA PRO A 153 2.39 -9.21 -18.70
C PRO A 153 0.99 -9.83 -18.50
N VAL A 154 0.21 -9.22 -17.61
CA VAL A 154 -1.19 -9.57 -17.35
C VAL A 154 -2.10 -8.66 -18.18
N SER A 155 -2.94 -9.25 -19.04
CA SER A 155 -3.98 -8.54 -19.80
C SER A 155 -5.19 -8.18 -18.94
N GLU A 156 -6.13 -7.39 -19.47
CA GLU A 156 -7.38 -7.11 -18.76
C GLU A 156 -8.20 -8.39 -18.57
N GLU A 157 -8.21 -9.27 -19.57
CA GLU A 157 -8.88 -10.57 -19.53
C GLU A 157 -8.26 -11.49 -18.47
N ASP A 158 -6.92 -11.59 -18.44
CA ASP A 158 -6.20 -12.35 -17.41
C ASP A 158 -6.53 -11.83 -16.00
N ALA A 159 -6.54 -10.51 -15.83
CA ALA A 159 -6.85 -9.88 -14.55
C ALA A 159 -8.31 -10.13 -14.12
N GLU A 160 -9.26 -10.09 -15.04
CA GLU A 160 -10.65 -10.44 -14.75
C GLU A 160 -10.78 -11.91 -14.33
N GLU A 161 -10.11 -12.83 -15.02
CA GLU A 161 -10.07 -14.26 -14.66
C GLU A 161 -9.45 -14.47 -13.28
N MET A 162 -8.29 -13.84 -13.01
CA MET A 162 -7.61 -13.87 -11.71
C MET A 162 -8.55 -13.46 -10.56
N ILE A 163 -9.36 -12.42 -10.76
CA ILE A 163 -10.27 -11.94 -9.73
C ILE A 163 -11.47 -12.88 -9.56
N ARG A 164 -11.95 -13.50 -10.65
CA ARG A 164 -13.10 -14.42 -10.61
C ARG A 164 -12.76 -15.80 -10.06
N GLU A 165 -11.51 -16.25 -10.16
CA GLU A 165 -11.10 -17.60 -9.76
C GLU A 165 -10.84 -17.78 -8.26
N ILE A 166 -10.70 -16.69 -7.50
CA ILE A 166 -10.60 -16.78 -6.04
C ILE A 166 -11.92 -17.29 -5.43
N LYS A 167 -11.83 -18.15 -4.42
CA LYS A 167 -12.99 -18.77 -3.74
C LYS A 167 -13.91 -17.72 -3.12
N GLY A 168 -13.31 -16.63 -2.65
CA GLY A 168 -13.96 -15.50 -2.02
C GLY A 168 -14.56 -14.47 -2.99
N PHE A 169 -14.55 -14.71 -4.32
CA PHE A 169 -15.08 -13.77 -5.32
C PHE A 169 -16.49 -13.24 -4.98
N LYS A 170 -17.35 -14.07 -4.38
CA LYS A 170 -18.70 -13.67 -3.95
C LYS A 170 -18.71 -12.47 -2.99
N LEU A 171 -17.65 -12.25 -2.21
CA LEU A 171 -17.54 -11.09 -1.33
C LEU A 171 -17.39 -9.77 -2.12
N LEU A 172 -16.77 -9.82 -3.30
CA LEU A 172 -16.64 -8.69 -4.21
C LEU A 172 -17.97 -8.36 -4.92
N GLN A 173 -18.86 -9.33 -5.03
CA GLN A 173 -20.21 -9.15 -5.61
C GLN A 173 -21.23 -8.58 -4.61
N GLY A 174 -20.81 -8.27 -3.39
CA GLY A 174 -21.68 -7.82 -2.31
C GLY A 174 -22.13 -8.95 -1.40
N TYR A 175 -22.14 -8.69 -0.09
CA TYR A 175 -22.50 -9.67 0.94
C TYR A 175 -23.06 -8.95 2.19
N ARG A 176 -24.13 -9.48 2.78
CA ARG A 176 -24.78 -8.96 4.01
C ARG A 176 -24.96 -7.43 4.03
N GLY A 177 -25.55 -6.88 2.97
CA GLY A 177 -25.82 -5.44 2.87
C GLY A 177 -24.64 -4.59 2.39
N MET A 178 -23.49 -5.21 2.07
CA MET A 178 -22.44 -4.54 1.31
C MET A 178 -22.79 -4.54 -0.18
N GLU A 179 -22.58 -3.39 -0.81
CA GLU A 179 -22.68 -3.22 -2.26
C GLU A 179 -21.54 -3.97 -2.98
N PRO A 180 -21.73 -4.35 -4.27
CA PRO A 180 -20.64 -4.84 -5.11
C PRO A 180 -19.51 -3.82 -5.22
N VAL A 181 -18.27 -4.31 -5.30
CA VAL A 181 -17.10 -3.46 -5.55
C VAL A 181 -17.01 -3.06 -7.02
N ASP A 182 -16.27 -2.00 -7.30
CA ASP A 182 -15.87 -1.65 -8.66
C ASP A 182 -14.83 -2.66 -9.18
N LEU A 183 -15.31 -3.68 -9.90
CA LEU A 183 -14.46 -4.72 -10.46
C LEU A 183 -13.48 -4.17 -11.50
N LYS A 184 -13.87 -3.15 -12.27
CA LYS A 184 -12.99 -2.56 -13.29
C LYS A 184 -11.82 -1.82 -12.64
N ALA A 185 -12.04 -1.15 -11.50
CA ALA A 185 -10.96 -0.56 -10.72
C ALA A 185 -9.93 -1.61 -10.27
N LEU A 186 -10.38 -2.79 -9.82
CA LEU A 186 -9.49 -3.88 -9.43
C LEU A 186 -8.70 -4.46 -10.62
N ILE A 187 -9.36 -4.69 -11.75
CA ILE A 187 -8.71 -5.14 -13.00
C ILE A 187 -7.59 -4.17 -13.39
N ASN A 188 -7.89 -2.86 -13.39
CA ASN A 188 -6.90 -1.84 -13.74
C ASN A 188 -5.70 -1.83 -12.77
N ILE A 189 -5.92 -2.04 -11.47
CA ILE A 189 -4.82 -2.13 -10.49
C ILE A 189 -3.93 -3.34 -10.80
N VAL A 190 -4.50 -4.52 -11.09
CA VAL A 190 -3.73 -5.73 -11.41
C VAL A 190 -2.88 -5.53 -12.67
N VAL A 191 -3.48 -4.99 -13.74
CA VAL A 191 -2.77 -4.70 -15.00
C VAL A 191 -1.66 -3.66 -14.78
N ASN A 192 -1.93 -2.60 -14.02
CA ASN A 192 -0.93 -1.57 -13.73
C ASN A 192 0.21 -2.08 -12.83
N ALA A 193 -0.08 -2.98 -11.88
CA ALA A 193 0.93 -3.66 -11.08
C ALA A 193 1.83 -4.56 -11.95
N SER A 194 1.24 -5.30 -12.89
CA SER A 194 1.98 -6.06 -13.90
C SER A 194 2.92 -5.15 -14.70
N ARG A 195 2.42 -4.02 -15.21
CA ARG A 195 3.24 -3.06 -15.97
C ARG A 195 4.38 -2.49 -15.12
N LEU A 196 4.09 -2.12 -13.86
CA LEU A 196 5.07 -1.60 -12.91
C LEU A 196 6.23 -2.57 -12.70
N LEU A 197 5.95 -3.87 -12.55
CA LEU A 197 6.99 -4.91 -12.39
C LEU A 197 7.81 -5.14 -13.65
N ILE A 198 7.20 -5.05 -14.84
CA ILE A 198 7.92 -5.23 -16.11
C ILE A 198 8.88 -4.07 -16.37
N GLU A 199 8.41 -2.84 -16.20
CA GLU A 199 9.19 -1.64 -16.56
C GLU A 199 10.28 -1.30 -15.53
N ASN A 200 10.24 -1.90 -14.33
CA ASN A 200 11.21 -1.68 -13.27
C ASN A 200 11.83 -3.00 -12.82
N GLU A 201 12.83 -3.46 -13.56
CA GLU A 201 13.53 -4.74 -13.31
C GLU A 201 14.16 -4.83 -11.92
N GLU A 202 14.49 -3.69 -11.33
CA GLU A 202 15.06 -3.58 -9.99
C GLU A 202 14.08 -4.01 -8.91
N ILE A 203 12.77 -4.01 -9.17
CA ILE A 203 11.76 -4.44 -8.20
C ILE A 203 11.78 -5.96 -8.10
N HIS A 204 12.13 -6.44 -6.90
CA HIS A 204 12.07 -7.85 -6.54
C HIS A 204 10.66 -8.25 -6.09
N GLN A 205 10.04 -7.39 -5.27
CA GLN A 205 8.73 -7.65 -4.68
C GLN A 205 7.91 -6.36 -4.61
N LEU A 206 6.63 -6.47 -4.96
CA LEU A 206 5.58 -5.47 -4.76
C LEU A 206 4.52 -6.08 -3.84
N ASP A 207 4.02 -5.32 -2.87
CA ASP A 207 2.93 -5.75 -2.00
C ASP A 207 2.00 -4.56 -1.76
N LEU A 208 0.80 -4.64 -2.33
CA LEU A 208 -0.28 -3.68 -2.16
C LEU A 208 -1.33 -4.30 -1.24
N ASN A 209 -1.11 -4.16 0.06
CA ASN A 209 -1.93 -4.82 1.08
C ASN A 209 -2.09 -3.96 2.34
N PRO A 210 -3.30 -3.45 2.65
CA PRO A 210 -4.53 -3.69 1.92
C PRO A 210 -4.76 -2.73 0.75
N ILE A 211 -5.48 -3.20 -0.25
CA ILE A 211 -6.29 -2.39 -1.16
C ILE A 211 -7.71 -2.42 -0.61
N ILE A 212 -8.32 -1.26 -0.42
CA ILE A 212 -9.73 -1.16 -0.02
C ILE A 212 -10.58 -0.95 -1.27
N ALA A 213 -11.44 -1.91 -1.57
CA ALA A 213 -12.33 -1.92 -2.72
C ALA A 213 -13.77 -1.64 -2.31
N SER A 214 -14.44 -0.77 -3.06
CA SER A 214 -15.81 -0.34 -2.82
C SER A 214 -16.52 -0.07 -4.15
N ARG A 215 -17.81 0.24 -4.11
CA ARG A 215 -18.57 0.65 -5.30
C ARG A 215 -18.00 1.90 -5.98
N SER A 216 -17.33 2.78 -5.24
CA SER A 216 -16.74 4.02 -5.76
C SER A 216 -15.32 3.87 -6.29
N GLY A 217 -14.78 2.64 -6.33
CA GLY A 217 -13.42 2.36 -6.77
C GLY A 217 -12.61 1.61 -5.72
N ALA A 218 -11.30 1.50 -5.98
CA ALA A 218 -10.34 0.83 -5.11
C ALA A 218 -9.08 1.68 -4.91
N LYS A 219 -8.52 1.69 -3.70
CA LYS A 219 -7.28 2.41 -3.36
C LYS A 219 -6.33 1.52 -2.54
N ALA A 220 -5.05 1.49 -2.91
CA ALA A 220 -3.99 0.84 -2.14
C ALA A 220 -3.60 1.69 -0.92
N VAL A 221 -4.08 1.31 0.27
CA VAL A 221 -3.88 2.11 1.49
C VAL A 221 -2.57 1.81 2.20
N ASP A 222 -1.89 0.73 1.83
CA ASP A 222 -0.48 0.48 2.14
C ASP A 222 0.20 -0.10 0.90
N ALA A 223 1.49 0.21 0.76
CA ALA A 223 2.30 -0.22 -0.37
C ALA A 223 3.73 -0.47 0.10
N ARG A 224 4.26 -1.63 -0.26
CA ARG A 224 5.65 -2.01 0.01
C ARG A 224 6.32 -2.46 -1.27
N VAL A 225 7.53 -1.97 -1.49
CA VAL A 225 8.37 -2.31 -2.63
C VAL A 225 9.75 -2.70 -2.12
N ILE A 226 10.19 -3.90 -2.46
CA ILE A 226 11.53 -4.41 -2.18
C ILE A 226 12.29 -4.44 -3.50
N LEU A 227 13.47 -3.85 -3.48
CA LEU A 227 14.39 -3.76 -4.61
C LEU A 227 15.45 -4.86 -4.49
N THR A 228 15.89 -5.37 -5.64
CA THR A 228 17.13 -6.13 -5.75
C THR A 228 18.30 -5.20 -5.46
N SER A 229 19.27 -5.67 -4.67
CA SER A 229 20.54 -4.95 -4.53
C SER A 229 21.22 -4.90 -5.90
N ILE A 230 21.77 -3.75 -6.29
CA ILE A 230 22.62 -3.65 -7.48
C ILE A 230 23.73 -4.70 -7.34
N ARG A 231 23.74 -5.71 -8.22
CA ARG A 231 24.91 -6.59 -8.36
C ARG A 231 26.06 -5.69 -8.79
N ARG A 232 27.01 -5.46 -7.90
CA ARG A 232 28.32 -4.88 -8.26
C ARG A 232 29.08 -5.86 -9.13
#